data_AF-A0A920FXC5-F1
#
_entry.id   AF-A0A920FXC5-F1
#
_cell.length_a   1.000
_cell.length_b   1.000
_cell.length_c   1.000
_cell.angle_alpha   90.00
_cell.angle_beta   90.00
_cell.angle_gamma   90.00
#
_symmetry.space_group_name_H-M   'P 1'
#
loop_
_entity.id
_entity.type
_entity.pdbx_description
1 polymer ?
#
loop_
_entity_poly.entity_id
_entity_poly.type
_entity_poly.pdbx_seq_one_letter_code
_entity_poly.pdbx_strand_id
1 'polypeptide(L)'
;MLSCTSNINWFINTFDSSIDEITKCLKESMSSDTSMSNSPYYLPYLTGERTPLNDPHVRASFHNMGIETDKNTLVYSLIEGISFGLLITTKLFKNWHQIE
;
A
#
# COMPACT_ATOMS: atom_id res chain seq x y z
N MET A 1 -9.38 7.50 -1.41
CA MET A 1 -8.95 6.10 -1.62
C MET A 1 -10.14 5.18 -1.90
N LEU A 2 -10.34 4.85 -3.17
CA LEU A 2 -11.49 4.09 -3.66
C LEU A 2 -11.48 2.59 -3.29
N SER A 3 -10.31 2.03 -2.97
CA SER A 3 -10.06 0.61 -3.22
C SER A 3 -9.19 -0.08 -2.14
N CYS A 4 -9.36 0.27 -0.87
CA CYS A 4 -8.58 -0.26 0.25
C CYS A 4 -8.53 -1.80 0.30
N THR A 5 -9.68 -2.45 0.51
CA THR A 5 -9.79 -3.91 0.59
C THR A 5 -9.49 -4.61 -0.74
N SER A 6 -9.84 -3.99 -1.87
CA SER A 6 -9.58 -4.56 -3.19
C SER A 6 -8.10 -4.67 -3.52
N ASN A 7 -7.22 -3.80 -2.97
CA ASN A 7 -5.77 -3.97 -3.11
C ASN A 7 -5.29 -5.25 -2.42
N ILE A 8 -5.83 -5.56 -1.23
CA ILE A 8 -5.51 -6.79 -0.50
C ILE A 8 -6.02 -8.02 -1.25
N ASN A 9 -7.29 -8.00 -1.70
CA ASN A 9 -7.86 -9.11 -2.47
C ASN A 9 -7.11 -9.33 -3.79
N TRP A 10 -6.69 -8.26 -4.46
CA TRP A 10 -5.86 -8.37 -5.66
C TRP A 10 -4.53 -9.07 -5.35
N PHE A 11 -3.86 -8.71 -4.26
CA PHE A 11 -2.60 -9.33 -3.87
C PHE A 11 -2.78 -10.82 -3.53
N ILE A 12 -3.80 -11.17 -2.74
CA ILE A 12 -4.21 -12.54 -2.42
C ILE A 12 -4.34 -13.37 -3.70
N ASN A 13 -5.13 -12.88 -4.67
CA ASN A 13 -5.38 -13.60 -5.91
C ASN A 13 -4.16 -13.67 -6.84
N THR A 14 -3.31 -12.64 -6.84
CA THR A 14 -2.15 -12.55 -7.74
C THR A 14 -0.99 -13.42 -7.28
N PHE A 15 -0.78 -13.51 -5.97
CA PHE A 15 0.31 -14.28 -5.36
C PHE A 15 -0.16 -15.62 -4.78
N ASP A 16 -1.38 -16.05 -5.10
CA ASP A 16 -2.02 -17.27 -4.57
C ASP A 16 -1.79 -17.40 -3.05
N SER A 17 -2.13 -16.33 -2.33
CA SER A 17 -1.83 -16.17 -0.91
C SER A 17 -3.11 -16.13 -0.09
N SER A 18 -3.04 -16.48 1.18
CA SER A 18 -4.16 -16.35 2.12
C SER A 18 -4.05 -15.11 3.02
N ILE A 19 -5.16 -14.73 3.66
CA ILE A 19 -5.16 -13.64 4.65
C ILE A 19 -4.26 -13.94 5.86
N ASP A 20 -4.19 -15.21 6.27
CA ASP A 20 -3.35 -15.65 7.38
C ASP A 20 -1.87 -15.53 7.00
N GLU A 21 -1.51 -15.89 5.77
CA GLU A 21 -0.16 -15.70 5.25
C GLU A 21 0.23 -14.22 5.17
N ILE A 22 -0.65 -13.35 4.66
CA ILE A 22 -0.39 -11.89 4.64
C ILE A 22 -0.14 -11.38 6.06
N THR A 23 -0.98 -11.80 7.02
CA THR A 23 -0.84 -11.39 8.42
C THR A 23 0.48 -11.89 9.02
N LYS A 24 0.90 -13.10 8.66
CA LYS A 24 2.17 -13.68 9.09
C LYS A 24 3.37 -12.94 8.47
N CYS A 25 3.38 -12.74 7.15
CA CYS A 25 4.39 -11.98 6.42
C CYS A 25 4.56 -10.57 7.01
N LEU A 26 3.45 -9.90 7.32
CA LEU A 26 3.46 -8.59 7.96
C LEU A 26 4.16 -8.63 9.32
N LYS A 27 3.80 -9.58 10.19
CA LYS A 27 4.46 -9.75 11.51
C LYS A 27 5.96 -10.00 11.39
N GLU A 28 6.36 -10.83 10.43
CA GLU A 28 7.77 -11.14 10.18
C GLU A 28 8.54 -9.91 9.69
N SER A 29 7.99 -9.15 8.73
CA SER A 29 8.60 -7.91 8.24
C SER A 29 8.76 -6.85 9.34
N MET A 30 7.78 -6.73 10.24
CA MET A 30 7.82 -5.80 11.37
C MET A 30 8.79 -6.23 12.49
N SER A 31 9.28 -7.46 12.48
CA SER A 31 10.24 -7.95 13.48
C SER A 31 11.69 -7.53 13.18
N SER A 32 11.95 -6.93 12.01
CA SER A 32 13.28 -6.52 11.56
C SER A 32 13.24 -5.12 10.94
N ASP A 33 13.86 -4.15 11.61
CA ASP A 33 13.92 -2.76 11.11
C ASP A 33 14.58 -2.66 9.73
N THR A 34 15.56 -3.50 9.44
CA THR A 34 16.25 -3.56 8.14
C THR A 34 15.32 -4.02 7.02
N SER A 35 14.43 -4.98 7.31
CA SER A 35 13.43 -5.43 6.32
C SER A 35 12.46 -4.31 5.99
N MET A 36 12.09 -3.54 7.01
CA MET A 36 11.18 -2.41 6.87
C MET A 36 11.82 -1.27 6.06
N SER A 37 13.07 -0.91 6.36
CA SER A 37 13.78 0.16 5.65
C SER A 37 14.05 -0.14 4.18
N ASN A 38 14.20 -1.43 3.85
CA ASN A 38 14.49 -1.88 2.49
C ASN A 38 13.23 -2.30 1.72
N SER A 39 12.04 -2.14 2.31
CA SER A 39 10.80 -2.47 1.64
C SER A 39 10.53 -1.49 0.49
N PRO A 40 10.04 -1.96 -0.67
CA PRO A 40 9.69 -1.09 -1.79
C PRO A 40 8.55 -0.13 -1.43
N TYR A 41 8.30 0.89 -2.26
CA TYR A 41 7.13 1.74 -2.09
C TYR A 41 5.97 1.23 -2.92
N TYR A 42 4.78 1.10 -2.32
CA TYR A 42 3.57 0.72 -3.05
C TYR A 42 2.62 1.91 -3.22
N LEU A 43 2.22 2.18 -4.47
CA LEU A 43 1.16 3.13 -4.78
C LEU A 43 -0.17 2.36 -4.99
N PRO A 44 -1.21 2.56 -4.15
CA PRO A 44 -2.37 1.67 -4.10
C PRO A 44 -3.50 2.00 -5.11
N TYR A 45 -3.15 2.45 -6.33
CA TYR A 45 -4.10 3.02 -7.30
C TYR A 45 -4.59 2.04 -8.37
N LEU A 46 -4.91 0.79 -8.02
CA LEU A 46 -5.27 -0.26 -9.01
C LEU A 46 -6.38 0.14 -9.99
N THR A 47 -7.36 0.92 -9.54
CA THR A 47 -8.55 1.32 -10.32
C THR A 47 -8.59 2.82 -10.62
N GLY A 48 -7.45 3.51 -10.56
CA GLY A 48 -7.40 4.97 -10.48
C GLY A 48 -7.66 5.49 -9.07
N GLU A 49 -7.68 6.82 -8.91
CA GLU A 49 -7.90 7.45 -7.61
C GLU A 49 -8.75 8.72 -7.72
N ARG A 50 -9.75 8.85 -6.84
CA ARG A 50 -10.54 10.10 -6.73
C ARG A 50 -9.88 11.09 -5.78
N THR A 51 -9.37 10.61 -4.65
CA THR A 51 -8.75 11.48 -3.63
C THR A 51 -7.49 10.78 -3.12
N PRO A 52 -6.31 11.41 -3.22
CA PRO A 52 -6.07 12.85 -3.41
C PRO A 52 -5.87 13.31 -4.87
N LEU A 53 -5.62 12.40 -5.81
CA LEU A 53 -5.10 12.75 -7.14
C LEU A 53 -6.18 13.17 -8.15
N ASN A 54 -7.41 12.72 -7.96
CA ASN A 54 -8.52 12.89 -8.91
C ASN A 54 -8.15 12.53 -10.36
N ASP A 55 -7.47 11.40 -10.52
CA ASP A 55 -7.01 10.89 -11.81
C ASP A 55 -7.51 9.44 -12.03
N PRO A 56 -8.35 9.17 -13.03
CA PRO A 56 -8.82 7.82 -13.34
C PRO A 56 -7.79 6.95 -14.08
N HIS A 57 -6.68 7.52 -14.56
CA HIS A 57 -5.65 6.85 -15.35
C HIS A 57 -4.44 6.40 -14.52
N VAL A 58 -4.22 6.92 -13.31
CA VAL A 58 -3.15 6.42 -12.43
C VAL A 58 -3.35 4.94 -12.10
N ARG A 59 -2.25 4.19 -12.03
CA ARG A 59 -2.27 2.75 -11.75
C ARG A 59 -1.33 2.43 -10.61
N ALA A 60 -1.59 1.29 -9.97
CA ALA A 60 -0.75 0.80 -8.90
C ALA A 60 0.65 0.43 -9.40
N SER A 61 1.62 0.58 -8.52
CA SER A 61 3.03 0.26 -8.81
C SER A 61 3.79 -0.04 -7.53
N PHE A 62 4.71 -1.00 -7.63
CA PHE A 62 5.80 -1.16 -6.67
C PHE A 62 7.04 -0.43 -7.22
N HIS A 63 7.64 0.44 -6.41
CA HIS A 63 8.83 1.20 -6.75
C HIS A 63 10.00 0.78 -5.87
N ASN A 64 11.22 0.90 -6.40
CA ASN A 64 12.46 0.58 -5.70
C ASN A 64 12.58 -0.90 -5.29
N MET A 65 12.12 -1.82 -6.15
CA MET A 65 12.37 -3.25 -5.96
C MET A 65 13.81 -3.61 -6.32
N GLY A 66 14.42 -4.46 -5.50
CA GLY A 66 15.76 -5.02 -5.68
C GLY A 66 15.74 -6.55 -5.71
N ILE A 67 16.92 -7.16 -5.79
CA ILE A 67 17.04 -8.63 -5.79
C ILE A 67 16.73 -9.24 -4.42
N GLU A 68 16.86 -8.42 -3.38
CA GLU A 68 16.55 -8.69 -1.98
C GLU A 68 15.05 -8.53 -1.66
N THR A 69 14.25 -8.01 -2.59
CA THR A 69 12.80 -7.89 -2.39
C THR A 69 12.15 -9.26 -2.38
N ASP A 70 11.47 -9.57 -1.29
CA ASP A 70 10.79 -10.82 -1.04
C ASP A 70 9.28 -10.61 -0.81
N LYS A 71 8.56 -11.71 -0.60
CA LYS A 71 7.11 -11.65 -0.32
C LYS A 71 6.80 -10.84 0.94
N ASN A 72 7.66 -10.90 1.95
CA ASN A 72 7.44 -10.24 3.24
C ASN A 72 7.52 -8.71 3.12
N THR A 73 8.56 -8.22 2.45
CA THR A 73 8.74 -6.79 2.14
C THR A 73 7.65 -6.27 1.21
N LEU A 74 7.23 -7.04 0.20
CA LEU A 74 6.09 -6.65 -0.66
C LEU A 74 4.77 -6.53 0.11
N VAL A 75 4.49 -7.46 1.03
CA VAL A 75 3.31 -7.40 1.90
C VAL A 75 3.37 -6.20 2.83
N TYR A 76 4.54 -5.90 3.40
CA TYR A 76 4.74 -4.71 4.21
C TYR A 76 4.41 -3.44 3.41
N SER A 77 5.05 -3.28 2.24
CA SER A 77 4.85 -2.15 1.34
C SER A 77 3.38 -1.97 0.93
N LEU A 78 2.68 -3.07 0.64
CA LEU A 78 1.26 -3.06 0.30
C LEU A 78 0.43 -2.39 1.40
N ILE A 79 0.60 -2.85 2.65
CA ILE A 79 -0.16 -2.36 3.80
C ILE A 79 0.24 -0.92 4.16
N GLU A 80 1.53 -0.62 4.10
CA GLU A 80 2.06 0.72 4.33
C GLU A 80 1.51 1.72 3.30
N GLY A 81 1.56 1.39 2.00
CA GLY A 81 1.05 2.24 0.92
C GLY A 81 -0.45 2.53 1.03
N ILE A 82 -1.25 1.52 1.36
CA ILE A 82 -2.69 1.67 1.66
C ILE A 82 -2.90 2.60 2.86
N SER A 83 -2.12 2.43 3.92
CA SER A 83 -2.19 3.25 5.14
C SER A 83 -1.83 4.71 4.86
N PHE A 84 -0.81 4.96 4.04
CA PHE A 84 -0.44 6.31 3.61
C PHE A 84 -1.54 6.96 2.76
N GLY A 85 -2.18 6.21 1.86
CA GLY A 85 -3.32 6.71 1.07
C GLY A 85 -4.48 7.20 1.97
N LEU A 86 -4.78 6.47 3.04
CA LEU A 86 -5.76 6.88 4.05
C LEU A 86 -5.29 8.11 4.85
N LEU A 87 -4.02 8.12 5.27
CA LEU A 87 -3.45 9.24 6.01
C LEU A 87 -3.53 10.54 5.20
N ILE A 88 -3.19 10.51 3.91
CA ILE A 88 -3.27 11.70 3.05
C ILE A 88 -4.73 12.16 2.93
N THR A 89 -5.66 11.23 2.75
CA THR A 89 -7.10 11.56 2.68
C THR A 89 -7.58 12.25 3.97
N THR A 90 -7.17 11.75 5.15
CA THR A 90 -7.55 12.36 6.44
C THR A 90 -6.88 13.71 6.68
N LYS A 91 -5.63 13.91 6.25
CA LYS A 91 -4.95 15.22 6.30
C LYS A 91 -5.64 16.25 5.42
N LEU A 92 -6.03 15.88 4.20
CA LEU A 92 -6.81 16.75 3.32
C LEU A 92 -8.13 17.17 3.95
N PHE A 93 -8.85 16.22 4.57
CA PHE A 93 -10.09 16.52 5.26
C PHE A 93 -9.89 17.50 6.42
N LYS A 94 -8.85 17.33 7.23
CA LYS A 94 -8.55 18.25 8.35
C LYS A 94 -8.19 19.66 7.90
N ASN A 95 -7.45 19.77 6.80
CA ASN A 95 -7.02 21.07 6.26
C ASN A 95 -8.06 21.71 5.34
N TRP A 96 -9.24 21.11 5.17
CA TRP A 96 -10.30 21.62 4.29
C TRP A 96 -10.71 23.05 4.63
N HIS A 97 -10.70 23.41 5.91
CA HIS A 97 -11.01 24.77 6.39
C HIS A 97 -9.93 25.82 6.10
N GLN A 98 -8.75 25.44 5.61
CA GLN A 98 -7.66 26.35 5.26
C GLN A 98 -7.59 26.64 3.74
N ILE A 99 -8.52 26.08 2.97
CA ILE A 99 -8.54 26.18 1.49
C ILE A 99 -9.63 27.17 1.02
N GLU A 100 -10.39 27.77 1.95
CA GLU A 100 -11.24 28.95 1.73
C GLU A 100 -10.50 30.24 2.12
#